data_AF-A0A4Z0B9V2-F1
#
_entry.id   AF-A0A4Z0B9V2-F1
#
_cell.length_a   1.000
_cell.length_b   1.000
_cell.length_c   1.000
_cell.angle_alpha   90.00
_cell.angle_beta   90.00
_cell.angle_gamma   90.00
#
_symmetry.space_group_name_H-M   'P 1'
#
loop_
_entity.id
_entity.type
_entity.pdbx_description
1 polymer ?
#
loop_
_entity_poly.entity_id
_entity_poly.type
_entity_poly.pdbx_seq_one_letter_code
_entity_poly.pdbx_strand_id
1 'polypeptide(L)'
;MWLLDGFAWLYNLNRFTGALLMWFVVLVLTATVTMNVQNNRGKLWGFLITSAGAVFILVYLESLKLVGADKAIRGVVTNFVVMTLGGLGSGLLAVAISQGPTEEEDEQARGFIRDRLVDALEYAFVFFGICSFTLFAVCLPLHLLAWPHVTEHDVFSLLIVCLGALLGYAIVSRPSRLEHWEQLGACALVALLLLLLPVYGQALSGLWQWNGWAVLGLHTFTALALFRTLWFHRIEWRRA
;
A
#
# COMPACT_ATOMS: atom_id res chain seq x y z
N MET A 1 -14.61 24.18 11.89
CA MET A 1 -13.66 25.06 11.16
C MET A 1 -12.41 25.34 11.99
N TRP A 2 -12.52 25.79 13.25
CA TRP A 2 -11.37 26.10 14.11
C TRP A 2 -10.29 25.00 14.33
N LEU A 3 -10.67 23.72 14.36
CA LEU A 3 -9.73 22.61 14.59
C LEU A 3 -8.87 22.31 13.34
N LEU A 4 -9.48 22.44 12.15
CA LEU A 4 -8.79 22.31 10.86
C LEU A 4 -7.90 23.52 10.60
N ASP A 5 -8.35 24.72 10.98
CA ASP A 5 -7.57 25.96 10.85
C ASP A 5 -6.36 25.97 11.80
N GLY A 6 -6.53 25.49 13.04
CA GLY A 6 -5.44 25.30 13.99
C GLY A 6 -4.43 24.23 13.55
N PHE A 7 -4.90 23.13 12.96
CA PHE A 7 -4.04 22.09 12.41
C PHE A 7 -3.28 22.57 11.17
N ALA A 8 -3.93 23.32 10.27
CA ALA A 8 -3.31 23.94 9.11
C ALA A 8 -2.29 25.02 9.49
N TRP A 9 -2.54 25.78 10.57
CA TRP A 9 -1.61 26.75 11.12
C TRP A 9 -0.37 26.08 11.73
N LEU A 10 -0.56 25.02 12.53
CA LEU A 10 0.55 24.24 13.09
C LEU A 10 1.37 23.54 11.98
N TYR A 11 0.70 23.03 10.95
CA TYR A 11 1.33 22.39 9.78
C TYR A 11 2.18 23.38 8.96
N ASN A 12 1.80 24.66 8.91
CA ASN A 12 2.50 25.72 8.16
C ASN A 12 3.56 26.49 8.97
N LEU A 13 3.75 26.18 10.26
CA LEU A 13 4.67 26.91 11.15
C LEU A 13 6.15 26.68 10.81
N ASN A 14 6.50 25.49 10.29
CA ASN A 14 7.84 25.16 9.79
C ASN A 14 7.72 24.00 8.79
N ARG A 15 8.62 23.91 7.80
CA ARG A 15 8.66 22.86 6.76
C ARG A 15 8.74 21.43 7.33
N PHE A 16 9.15 21.31 8.60
CA PHE A 16 9.28 20.03 9.31
C PHE A 16 8.15 19.74 10.31
N THR A 17 7.30 20.72 10.64
CA THR A 17 6.21 20.51 11.61
C THR A 17 5.20 19.49 11.08
N GLY A 18 4.96 19.46 9.77
CA GLY A 18 4.15 18.42 9.13
C GLY A 18 4.69 17.01 9.40
N ALA A 19 6.00 16.81 9.30
CA ALA A 19 6.63 15.51 9.58
C ALA A 19 6.48 15.09 11.05
N LEU A 20 6.61 16.02 11.99
CA LEU A 20 6.43 15.77 13.42
C LEU A 20 4.97 15.48 13.79
N LEU A 21 4.01 16.15 13.15
CA LEU A 21 2.59 15.85 13.33
C LEU A 21 2.23 14.46 12.79
N MET A 22 2.72 14.11 11.60
CA MET A 22 2.54 12.77 11.04
C MET A 22 3.16 11.70 11.93
N TRP A 23 4.36 11.96 12.46
CA TRP A 23 5.00 11.08 13.44
C TRP A 23 4.11 10.86 14.68
N PHE A 24 3.55 11.93 15.25
CA PHE A 24 2.69 11.85 16.43
C PHE A 24 1.42 11.04 16.14
N VAL A 25 0.79 11.27 14.98
CA VAL A 25 -0.39 10.49 14.55
C VAL A 25 -0.04 9.00 14.42
N VAL A 26 1.08 8.67 13.79
CA VAL A 26 1.53 7.27 13.65
C VAL A 26 1.74 6.62 15.03
N LEU A 27 2.33 7.34 15.98
CA LEU A 27 2.48 6.85 17.35
C LEU A 27 1.14 6.57 18.03
N VAL A 28 0.20 7.52 17.97
CA VAL A 28 -1.12 7.38 18.61
C VAL A 28 -1.90 6.22 17.99
N LEU A 29 -1.87 6.08 16.66
CA LEU A 29 -2.52 4.96 15.96
C LEU A 29 -1.90 3.62 16.36
N THR A 30 -0.56 3.55 16.39
CA THR A 30 0.15 2.34 16.81
C THR A 30 -0.25 1.96 18.23
N ALA A 31 -0.19 2.89 19.17
CA ALA A 31 -0.56 2.65 20.57
C ALA A 31 -2.02 2.23 20.71
N THR A 32 -2.93 2.87 19.98
CA THR A 32 -4.36 2.53 20.02
C THR A 32 -4.60 1.09 19.57
N VAL A 33 -3.95 0.69 18.48
CA VAL A 33 -4.09 -0.67 17.92
C VAL A 33 -3.48 -1.71 18.85
N THR A 34 -2.28 -1.46 19.39
CA THR A 34 -1.61 -2.41 20.29
C THR A 34 -2.29 -2.51 21.66
N MET A 35 -2.93 -1.44 22.14
CA MET A 35 -3.68 -1.45 23.41
C MET A 35 -5.06 -2.10 23.29
N ASN A 36 -5.76 -1.91 22.17
CA ASN A 36 -7.08 -2.51 21.94
C ASN A 36 -6.99 -3.99 21.54
N VAL A 37 -5.88 -4.39 20.91
CA VAL A 37 -5.67 -5.76 20.45
C VAL A 37 -4.43 -6.31 21.16
N GLN A 38 -4.59 -6.79 22.39
CA GLN A 38 -3.47 -7.16 23.27
C GLN A 38 -2.81 -8.52 22.96
N ASN A 39 -3.01 -9.05 21.76
CA ASN A 39 -2.47 -10.33 21.32
C ASN A 39 -1.31 -10.12 20.32
N ASN A 40 -0.68 -11.19 19.85
CA ASN A 40 0.47 -11.09 18.95
C ASN A 40 0.14 -10.38 17.63
N ARG A 41 -1.13 -10.42 17.21
CA ARG A 41 -1.61 -9.72 16.01
C ARG A 41 -1.65 -8.22 16.20
N GLY A 42 -2.09 -7.71 17.35
CA GLY A 42 -2.06 -6.27 17.60
C GLY A 42 -0.65 -5.71 17.61
N LYS A 43 0.33 -6.49 18.09
CA LYS A 43 1.75 -6.16 18.00
C LYS A 43 2.26 -6.15 16.54
N LEU A 44 1.87 -7.14 15.73
CA LEU A 44 2.19 -7.16 14.29
C LEU A 44 1.54 -5.99 13.53
N TRP A 45 0.28 -5.66 13.81
CA TRP A 45 -0.38 -4.49 13.24
C TRP A 45 0.31 -3.18 13.66
N GLY A 46 0.72 -3.09 14.93
CA GLY A 46 1.53 -1.97 15.41
C GLY A 46 2.87 -1.85 14.68
N PHE A 47 3.55 -2.97 14.42
CA PHE A 47 4.77 -2.99 13.59
C PHE A 47 4.50 -2.49 12.15
N LEU A 48 3.42 -2.95 11.52
CA LEU A 48 3.06 -2.51 10.17
C LEU A 48 2.75 -1.01 10.11
N ILE A 49 1.97 -0.50 11.06
CA ILE A 49 1.60 0.92 11.14
C ILE A 49 2.83 1.80 11.35
N THR A 50 3.72 1.44 12.28
CA THR A 50 4.95 2.20 12.55
C THR A 50 5.91 2.17 11.36
N SER A 51 6.09 1.02 10.71
CA SER A 51 6.98 0.88 9.57
C SER A 51 6.47 1.64 8.34
N ALA A 52 5.19 1.48 7.99
CA ALA A 52 4.57 2.20 6.88
C ALA A 52 4.53 3.71 7.14
N GLY A 53 4.20 4.12 8.37
CA GLY A 53 4.21 5.52 8.79
C GLY A 53 5.60 6.14 8.70
N ALA A 54 6.64 5.43 9.15
CA ALA A 54 8.03 5.89 9.05
C ALA A 54 8.44 6.09 7.59
N VAL A 55 8.19 5.11 6.71
CA VAL A 55 8.50 5.22 5.28
C VAL A 55 7.77 6.41 4.65
N PHE A 56 6.48 6.59 4.94
CA PHE A 56 5.70 7.71 4.43
C PHE A 56 6.28 9.07 4.85
N ILE A 57 6.64 9.22 6.13
CA ILE A 57 7.25 10.44 6.65
C ILE A 57 8.62 10.70 6.01
N LEU A 58 9.42 9.66 5.77
CA LEU A 58 10.72 9.78 5.10
C LEU A 58 10.57 10.23 3.65
N VAL A 59 9.62 9.67 2.90
CA VAL A 59 9.31 10.10 1.52
C VAL A 59 8.82 11.55 1.50
N TYR A 60 7.98 11.95 2.46
CA TYR A 60 7.58 13.35 2.60
C TYR A 60 8.79 14.25 2.84
N LEU A 61 9.70 13.89 3.76
CA LEU A 61 10.91 14.65 4.05
C LEU A 61 11.86 14.72 2.84
N GLU A 62 11.94 13.66 2.03
CA GLU A 62 12.67 13.64 0.75
C GLU A 62 12.08 14.59 -0.27
N SER A 63 10.74 14.70 -0.32
CA SER A 63 10.04 15.56 -1.29
C SER A 63 10.21 17.06 -1.04
N LEU A 64 10.64 17.45 0.17
CA LEU A 64 10.89 18.84 0.52
C LEU A 64 12.17 19.34 -0.21
N LYS A 65 12.02 20.39 -1.01
CA LYS A 65 13.15 21.12 -1.62
C LYS A 65 13.81 22.00 -0.58
N LEU A 66 14.86 21.48 0.07
CA LEU A 66 15.56 22.16 1.17
C LEU A 66 16.91 22.72 0.71
N VAL A 67 17.27 23.91 1.23
CA VAL A 67 18.53 24.61 0.92
C VAL A 67 19.22 25.00 2.24
N GLY A 68 20.55 24.86 2.32
CA GLY A 68 21.33 25.35 3.46
C GLY A 68 21.02 24.63 4.79
N ALA A 69 20.79 25.40 5.86
CA ALA A 69 20.58 24.90 7.22
C ALA A 69 19.41 23.91 7.36
N ASP A 70 18.41 24.02 6.49
CA ASP A 70 17.26 23.11 6.42
C ASP A 70 17.69 21.66 6.15
N LYS A 71 18.80 21.42 5.43
CA LYS A 71 19.29 20.06 5.16
C LYS A 71 19.81 19.37 6.42
N ALA A 72 20.42 20.13 7.34
CA ALA A 72 20.86 19.62 8.63
C ALA A 72 19.67 19.28 9.54
N ILE A 73 18.66 20.16 9.58
CA ILE A 73 17.43 19.93 10.34
C ILE A 73 16.68 18.71 9.81
N ARG A 74 16.60 18.53 8.48
CA ARG A 74 16.06 17.29 7.88
C ARG A 74 16.77 16.05 8.40
N GLY A 75 18.10 16.05 8.45
CA GLY A 75 18.87 14.93 8.99
C GLY A 75 18.48 14.61 10.44
N VAL A 76 18.32 15.63 11.28
CA VAL A 76 17.86 15.45 12.67
C VAL A 76 16.45 14.86 12.73
N VAL A 77 15.51 15.38 11.96
CA VAL A 77 14.12 14.90 11.94
C VAL A 77 14.01 13.49 11.36
N THR A 78 14.75 13.19 10.29
CA THR A 78 14.88 11.84 9.73
C THR A 78 15.40 10.86 10.78
N ASN A 79 16.49 11.20 11.46
CA ASN A 79 17.07 10.33 12.50
C ASN A 79 16.08 10.13 13.67
N PHE A 80 15.40 11.19 14.09
CA PHE A 80 14.37 11.10 15.13
C PHE A 80 13.25 10.13 14.73
N VAL A 81 12.70 10.26 13.52
CA VAL A 81 11.66 9.37 13.00
C VAL A 81 12.14 7.92 12.93
N VAL A 82 13.35 7.69 12.39
CA VAL A 82 13.93 6.35 12.25
C VAL A 82 14.16 5.71 13.62
N MET A 83 14.76 6.43 14.57
CA MET A 83 15.05 5.88 15.90
C MET A 83 13.78 5.59 16.69
N THR A 84 12.78 6.47 16.62
CA THR A 84 11.56 6.32 17.43
C THR A 84 10.58 5.33 16.81
N LEU A 85 10.20 5.50 15.53
CA LEU A 85 9.25 4.60 14.87
C LEU A 85 9.90 3.28 14.46
N GLY A 86 11.16 3.31 14.01
CA GLY A 86 11.92 2.08 13.71
C GLY A 86 12.26 1.29 14.98
N GLY A 87 12.63 1.97 16.07
CA GLY A 87 12.83 1.34 17.39
C GLY A 87 11.54 0.74 17.95
N LEU A 88 10.42 1.47 17.86
CA LEU A 88 9.12 0.97 18.28
C LEU A 88 8.66 -0.22 17.42
N GLY A 89 8.75 -0.12 16.09
CA GLY A 89 8.36 -1.17 15.18
C GLY A 89 9.16 -2.45 15.37
N SER A 90 10.49 -2.35 15.45
CA SER A 90 11.36 -3.51 15.72
C SER A 90 11.10 -4.12 17.10
N GLY A 91 10.85 -3.31 18.12
CA GLY A 91 10.43 -3.79 19.45
C GLY A 91 9.11 -4.56 19.41
N LEU A 92 8.09 -4.02 18.72
CA LEU A 92 6.80 -4.69 18.55
C LEU A 92 6.92 -6.01 17.79
N LEU A 93 7.75 -6.03 16.74
CA LEU A 93 8.04 -7.24 15.97
C LEU A 93 8.75 -8.30 16.83
N ALA A 94 9.76 -7.89 17.60
CA ALA A 94 10.49 -8.78 18.50
C ALA A 94 9.56 -9.41 19.56
N VAL A 95 8.66 -8.62 20.14
CA VAL A 95 7.67 -9.11 21.12
C VAL A 95 6.61 -10.01 20.47
N ALA A 96 6.25 -9.76 19.21
CA ALA A 96 5.31 -10.62 18.48
C ALA A 96 5.92 -11.99 18.15
N ILE A 97 7.20 -12.03 17.80
CA ILE A 97 7.90 -13.27 17.43
C ILE A 97 8.28 -14.08 18.68
N SER A 98 8.63 -13.43 19.79
CA SER A 98 9.15 -14.11 20.99
C SER A 98 8.12 -14.94 21.75
N GLN A 99 6.84 -14.61 21.66
CA GLN A 99 5.79 -15.32 22.39
C GLN A 99 5.24 -16.54 21.65
N GLY A 100 5.54 -16.69 20.35
CA GLY A 100 4.95 -17.72 19.49
C GLY A 100 3.42 -17.55 19.36
N PRO A 101 2.81 -17.87 18.20
CA PRO A 101 1.36 -17.89 18.10
C PRO A 101 0.80 -19.07 18.90
N THR A 102 -0.25 -18.82 19.68
CA THR A 102 -1.08 -19.90 20.25
C THR A 102 -1.86 -20.62 19.14
N GLU A 103 -2.32 -21.84 19.38
CA GLU A 103 -3.05 -22.64 18.39
C GLU A 103 -4.35 -21.94 17.93
N GLU A 104 -5.07 -21.30 18.86
CA GLU A 104 -6.25 -20.47 18.56
C GLU A 104 -5.89 -19.22 17.73
N GLU A 105 -4.74 -18.57 17.99
CA GLU A 105 -4.28 -17.43 17.19
C GLU A 105 -3.89 -17.83 15.76
N ASP A 106 -3.33 -19.03 15.59
CA ASP A 106 -2.95 -19.55 14.27
C ASP A 106 -4.18 -19.93 13.44
N GLU A 107 -5.15 -20.62 14.04
CA GLU A 107 -6.44 -20.90 13.37
C GLU A 107 -7.18 -19.60 13.02
N GLN A 108 -7.20 -18.63 13.92
CA GLN A 108 -7.81 -17.33 13.63
C GLN A 108 -7.01 -16.54 12.57
N ALA A 109 -5.69 -16.72 12.46
CA ALA A 109 -4.82 -16.17 11.40
C ALA A 109 -5.15 -16.74 10.04
N ARG A 110 -5.24 -18.05 9.97
CA ARG A 110 -5.67 -18.76 8.77
C ARG A 110 -7.07 -18.33 8.33
N GLY A 111 -8.02 -18.25 9.27
CA GLY A 111 -9.38 -17.74 9.00
C GLY A 111 -9.41 -16.30 8.49
N PHE A 112 -8.70 -15.37 9.13
CA PHE A 112 -8.63 -13.98 8.66
C PHE A 112 -7.97 -13.86 7.28
N ILE A 113 -6.89 -14.60 7.04
CA ILE A 113 -6.20 -14.59 5.75
C ILE A 113 -7.16 -15.05 4.67
N ARG A 114 -7.80 -16.20 4.87
CA ARG A 114 -8.75 -16.80 3.93
C ARG A 114 -9.95 -15.92 3.66
N ASP A 115 -10.57 -15.36 4.69
CA ASP A 115 -11.87 -14.69 4.58
C ASP A 115 -11.76 -13.18 4.26
N ARG A 116 -10.56 -12.58 4.39
CA ARG A 116 -10.40 -11.12 4.29
C ARG A 116 -9.20 -10.68 3.46
N LEU A 117 -8.02 -11.27 3.69
CA LEU A 117 -6.81 -10.86 3.01
C LEU A 117 -6.76 -11.39 1.57
N VAL A 118 -7.12 -12.65 1.36
CA VAL A 118 -7.19 -13.29 0.03
C VAL A 118 -8.20 -12.55 -0.84
N ASP A 119 -9.40 -12.26 -0.33
CA ASP A 119 -10.39 -11.38 -0.98
C ASP A 119 -9.78 -10.04 -1.42
N ALA A 120 -9.10 -9.35 -0.49
CA ALA A 120 -8.52 -8.04 -0.77
C ALA A 120 -7.40 -8.09 -1.81
N LEU A 121 -6.56 -9.14 -1.76
CA LEU A 121 -5.51 -9.39 -2.73
C LEU A 121 -6.09 -9.72 -4.11
N GLU A 122 -7.16 -10.51 -4.16
CA GLU A 122 -7.87 -10.80 -5.40
C GLU A 122 -8.30 -9.50 -6.10
N TYR A 123 -8.94 -8.61 -5.35
CA TYR A 123 -9.38 -7.32 -5.87
C TYR A 123 -8.22 -6.45 -6.31
N ALA A 124 -7.13 -6.41 -5.55
CA ALA A 124 -5.95 -5.67 -5.92
C ALA A 124 -5.37 -6.20 -7.25
N PHE A 125 -5.21 -7.52 -7.39
CA PHE A 125 -4.67 -8.12 -8.62
C PHE A 125 -5.60 -7.92 -9.82
N VAL A 126 -6.92 -8.08 -9.66
CA VAL A 126 -7.87 -7.80 -10.74
C VAL A 126 -7.82 -6.31 -11.14
N PHE A 127 -7.77 -5.41 -10.18
CA PHE A 127 -7.66 -3.97 -10.42
C PHE A 127 -6.40 -3.62 -11.21
N PHE A 128 -5.23 -4.05 -10.73
CA PHE A 128 -3.97 -3.80 -11.40
C PHE A 128 -3.89 -4.49 -12.76
N GLY A 129 -4.46 -5.69 -12.90
CA GLY A 129 -4.54 -6.41 -14.16
C GLY A 129 -5.35 -5.65 -15.21
N ILE A 130 -6.57 -5.21 -14.87
CA ILE A 130 -7.43 -4.46 -15.80
C ILE A 130 -6.80 -3.11 -16.18
N CYS A 131 -6.29 -2.36 -15.19
CA CYS A 131 -5.70 -1.05 -15.46
C CYS A 131 -4.43 -1.17 -16.32
N SER A 132 -3.52 -2.08 -15.98
CA SER A 132 -2.28 -2.28 -16.74
C SER A 132 -2.55 -2.83 -18.14
N PHE A 133 -3.49 -3.75 -18.32
CA PHE A 133 -3.89 -4.24 -19.63
C PHE A 133 -4.49 -3.13 -20.51
N THR A 134 -5.41 -2.34 -19.94
CA THR A 134 -6.06 -1.25 -20.69
C THR A 134 -5.04 -0.20 -21.11
N LEU A 135 -4.15 0.20 -20.20
CA LEU A 135 -3.09 1.15 -20.51
C LEU A 135 -2.09 0.58 -21.51
N PHE A 136 -1.72 -0.70 -21.39
CA PHE A 136 -0.86 -1.37 -22.36
C PHE A 136 -1.47 -1.36 -23.77
N ALA A 137 -2.76 -1.67 -23.89
CA ALA A 137 -3.49 -1.67 -25.16
C ALA A 137 -3.55 -0.28 -25.82
N VAL A 138 -3.54 0.79 -25.02
CA VAL A 138 -3.49 2.18 -25.51
C VAL A 138 -2.06 2.63 -25.81
N CYS A 139 -1.11 2.29 -24.95
CA CYS A 139 0.28 2.75 -25.04
C CYS A 139 1.05 2.04 -26.16
N LEU A 140 0.76 0.76 -26.43
CA LEU A 140 1.45 0.00 -27.46
C LEU A 140 1.28 0.65 -28.86
N PRO A 141 0.07 0.97 -29.35
CA PRO A 141 -0.09 1.73 -30.60
C PRO A 141 0.58 3.10 -30.58
N LEU A 142 0.48 3.84 -29.48
CA LEU A 142 1.09 5.18 -29.36
C LEU A 142 2.63 5.10 -29.44
N HIS A 143 3.22 4.08 -28.83
CA HIS A 143 4.65 3.82 -28.94
C HIS A 143 5.06 3.47 -30.37
N LEU A 144 4.30 2.61 -31.07
CA LEU A 144 4.54 2.28 -32.48
C LEU A 144 4.43 3.50 -33.41
N LEU A 145 3.64 4.50 -33.03
CA LEU A 145 3.55 5.80 -33.70
C LEU A 145 4.60 6.82 -33.24
N ALA A 146 5.60 6.39 -32.46
CA ALA A 146 6.66 7.21 -31.89
C ALA A 146 6.17 8.40 -31.04
N TRP A 147 5.08 8.22 -30.29
CA TRP A 147 4.53 9.27 -29.44
C TRP A 147 5.51 9.63 -28.30
N PRO A 148 5.85 10.91 -28.09
CA PRO A 148 6.98 11.32 -27.24
C PRO A 148 6.78 11.06 -25.74
N HIS A 149 5.53 10.83 -25.30
CA HIS A 149 5.21 10.60 -23.89
C HIS A 149 5.15 9.12 -23.49
N VAL A 150 5.31 8.20 -24.44
CA VAL A 150 5.25 6.75 -24.20
C VAL A 150 6.57 6.11 -24.60
N THR A 151 7.34 5.69 -23.60
CA THR A 151 8.62 5.02 -23.83
C THR A 151 8.45 3.52 -23.96
N GLU A 152 9.43 2.86 -24.59
CA GLU A 152 9.51 1.39 -24.64
C GLU A 152 9.47 0.79 -23.23
N HIS A 153 10.16 1.43 -22.29
CA HIS A 153 10.20 1.01 -20.89
C HIS A 153 8.82 1.05 -20.21
N ASP A 154 7.98 2.04 -20.51
CA ASP A 154 6.62 2.14 -19.98
C ASP A 154 5.76 0.96 -20.47
N VAL A 155 5.84 0.64 -21.76
CA VAL A 155 5.10 -0.46 -22.39
C VAL A 155 5.51 -1.81 -21.80
N PHE A 156 6.82 -2.08 -21.67
CA PHE A 156 7.32 -3.30 -21.02
C PHE A 156 6.92 -3.39 -19.55
N SER A 157 6.98 -2.28 -18.81
CA SER A 157 6.59 -2.23 -17.40
C SER A 157 5.10 -2.54 -17.22
N LEU A 158 4.22 -1.98 -18.06
CA LEU A 158 2.79 -2.31 -18.06
C LEU A 158 2.53 -3.78 -18.37
N LEU A 159 3.29 -4.37 -19.31
CA LEU A 159 3.19 -5.80 -19.62
C LEU A 159 3.60 -6.67 -18.42
N ILE A 160 4.70 -6.35 -17.75
CA ILE A 160 5.17 -7.07 -16.56
C ILE A 160 4.13 -7.00 -15.45
N VAL A 161 3.55 -5.82 -15.20
CA VAL A 161 2.50 -5.64 -14.20
C VAL A 161 1.25 -6.44 -14.56
N CYS A 162 0.83 -6.42 -15.83
CA CYS A 162 -0.31 -7.20 -16.30
C CYS A 162 -0.10 -8.70 -16.07
N LEU A 163 1.03 -9.24 -16.51
CA LEU A 163 1.35 -10.66 -16.34
C LEU A 163 1.49 -11.06 -14.86
N GLY A 164 2.16 -10.23 -14.06
CA GLY A 164 2.29 -10.44 -12.62
C GLY A 164 0.95 -10.40 -11.90
N ALA A 165 0.07 -9.49 -12.29
CA ALA A 165 -1.28 -9.38 -11.73
C ALA A 165 -2.16 -10.57 -12.12
N LEU A 166 -2.10 -11.03 -13.36
CA LEU A 166 -2.78 -12.26 -13.81
C LEU A 166 -2.27 -13.50 -13.07
N LEU A 167 -0.96 -13.60 -12.83
CA LEU A 167 -0.38 -14.66 -12.01
C LEU A 167 -0.90 -14.62 -10.57
N GLY A 168 -0.88 -13.44 -9.94
CA GLY A 168 -1.41 -13.24 -8.59
C GLY A 168 -2.89 -13.63 -8.50
N TYR A 169 -3.70 -13.20 -9.46
CA TYR A 169 -5.11 -13.58 -9.56
C TYR A 169 -5.31 -15.09 -9.78
N ALA A 170 -4.53 -15.73 -10.64
CA ALA A 170 -4.64 -17.17 -10.90
C ALA A 170 -4.31 -18.03 -9.66
N ILE A 171 -3.42 -17.53 -8.79
CA ILE A 171 -3.08 -18.16 -7.51
C ILE A 171 -4.21 -17.94 -6.50
N VAL A 172 -4.71 -16.70 -6.38
CA VAL A 172 -5.72 -16.30 -5.41
C VAL A 172 -7.11 -16.92 -5.69
N SER A 173 -7.52 -16.93 -6.96
CA SER A 173 -8.84 -17.45 -7.41
C SER A 173 -9.04 -18.96 -7.20
N ARG A 174 -8.01 -19.67 -6.75
CA ARG A 174 -8.07 -21.10 -6.39
C ARG A 174 -7.71 -21.30 -4.92
N PRO A 175 -8.58 -20.93 -3.97
CA PRO A 175 -8.29 -20.99 -2.54
C PRO A 175 -7.94 -22.41 -2.05
N SER A 176 -8.43 -23.47 -2.71
CA SER A 176 -8.05 -24.86 -2.42
C SER A 176 -6.56 -25.17 -2.64
N ARG A 177 -5.83 -24.36 -3.42
CA ARG A 177 -4.36 -24.49 -3.58
C ARG A 177 -3.57 -23.82 -2.46
N LEU A 178 -4.22 -22.92 -1.72
CA LEU A 178 -3.62 -22.24 -0.57
C LEU A 178 -3.90 -22.99 0.73
N GLU A 179 -4.78 -23.99 0.71
CA GLU A 179 -5.09 -24.84 1.86
C GLU A 179 -3.78 -25.45 2.42
N HIS A 180 -3.45 -25.16 3.68
CA HIS A 180 -2.19 -25.47 4.40
C HIS A 180 -0.98 -24.54 4.14
N TRP A 181 -0.98 -23.74 3.08
CA TRP A 181 0.07 -22.74 2.79
C TRP A 181 -0.43 -21.30 2.90
N GLU A 182 -1.57 -21.07 3.56
CA GLU A 182 -2.31 -19.80 3.56
C GLU A 182 -1.42 -18.62 3.95
N GLN A 183 -0.58 -18.77 4.98
CA GLN A 183 0.33 -17.73 5.44
C GLN A 183 1.48 -17.45 4.46
N LEU A 184 2.17 -18.50 3.97
CA LEU A 184 3.29 -18.36 3.04
C LEU A 184 2.82 -17.89 1.67
N GLY A 185 1.69 -18.41 1.20
CA GLY A 185 1.03 -17.99 -0.04
C GLY A 185 0.56 -16.55 0.04
N ALA A 186 -0.13 -16.15 1.11
CA ALA A 186 -0.52 -14.76 1.30
C ALA A 186 0.70 -13.82 1.40
N CYS A 187 1.76 -14.24 2.09
CA CYS A 187 3.00 -13.48 2.17
C CYS A 187 3.65 -13.31 0.77
N ALA A 188 3.74 -14.38 -0.02
CA ALA A 188 4.26 -14.33 -1.37
C ALA A 188 3.41 -13.44 -2.30
N LEU A 189 2.08 -13.46 -2.13
CA LEU A 189 1.16 -12.60 -2.88
C LEU A 189 1.29 -11.13 -2.48
N VAL A 190 1.42 -10.84 -1.19
CA VAL A 190 1.72 -9.48 -0.71
C VAL A 190 3.06 -9.00 -1.26
N ALA A 191 4.10 -9.85 -1.22
CA ALA A 191 5.41 -9.53 -1.77
C ALA A 191 5.35 -9.27 -3.29
N LEU A 192 4.60 -10.09 -4.03
CA LEU A 192 4.37 -9.89 -5.45
C LEU A 192 3.67 -8.55 -5.71
N LEU A 193 2.60 -8.24 -4.97
CA LEU A 193 1.90 -6.96 -5.11
C LEU A 193 2.81 -5.77 -4.80
N LEU A 194 3.62 -5.86 -3.74
CA LEU A 194 4.60 -4.84 -3.37
C LEU A 194 5.70 -4.67 -4.41
N LEU A 195 6.09 -5.73 -5.12
CA LEU A 195 7.04 -5.67 -6.24
C LEU A 195 6.42 -5.00 -7.48
N LEU A 196 5.14 -5.26 -7.76
CA LEU A 196 4.46 -4.70 -8.93
C LEU A 196 4.12 -3.22 -8.78
N LEU A 197 3.81 -2.75 -7.56
CA LEU A 197 3.47 -1.35 -7.27
C LEU A 197 4.49 -0.31 -7.78
N PRO A 198 5.79 -0.40 -7.48
CA PRO A 198 6.77 0.57 -7.97
C PRO A 198 6.93 0.50 -9.49
N VAL A 199 6.89 -0.70 -10.09
CA VAL A 199 6.96 -0.88 -11.55
C VAL A 199 5.75 -0.22 -12.23
N TYR A 200 4.56 -0.40 -11.66
CA TYR A 200 3.35 0.24 -12.14
C TYR A 200 3.38 1.77 -12.00
N GLY A 201 3.82 2.25 -10.84
CA GLY A 201 3.97 3.70 -10.59
C GLY A 201 4.96 4.36 -11.54
N GLN A 202 6.07 3.68 -11.86
CA GLN A 202 7.03 4.15 -12.86
C GLN A 202 6.40 4.24 -14.25
N ALA A 203 5.69 3.20 -14.69
CA ALA A 203 5.02 3.18 -15.99
C ALA A 203 3.95 4.27 -16.15
N LEU A 204 3.33 4.69 -15.04
CA LEU A 204 2.35 5.78 -15.04
C LEU A 204 2.97 7.17 -15.11
N SER A 205 4.27 7.32 -14.82
CA SER A 205 4.89 8.65 -14.64
C SER A 205 4.82 9.52 -15.90
N GLY A 206 5.13 8.96 -17.07
CA GLY A 206 5.02 9.67 -18.36
C GLY A 206 3.58 9.99 -18.74
N LEU A 207 2.66 9.05 -18.51
CA LEU A 207 1.23 9.22 -18.78
C LEU A 207 0.57 10.27 -17.87
N TRP A 208 1.00 10.32 -16.60
CA TRP A 208 0.53 11.29 -15.62
C TRP A 208 0.90 12.73 -16.00
N GLN A 209 2.12 12.92 -16.51
CA GLN A 209 2.59 14.21 -17.00
C GLN A 209 1.83 14.66 -18.25
N TRP A 210 1.48 13.72 -19.13
CA TRP A 210 0.71 14.01 -20.33
C TRP A 210 -0.75 14.33 -20.02
N ASN A 211 -1.45 13.44 -19.31
CA ASN A 211 -2.86 13.62 -18.96
C ASN A 211 -3.26 12.85 -17.70
N GLY A 212 -2.88 13.38 -16.53
CA GLY A 212 -3.23 12.82 -15.23
C GLY A 212 -4.74 12.64 -15.00
N TRP A 213 -5.60 13.47 -15.61
CA TRP A 213 -7.06 13.33 -15.49
C TRP A 213 -7.60 12.08 -16.19
N ALA A 214 -7.07 11.75 -17.37
CA ALA A 214 -7.43 10.51 -18.07
C ALA A 214 -6.96 9.28 -17.28
N VAL A 215 -5.74 9.34 -16.72
CA VAL A 215 -5.21 8.28 -15.86
C VAL A 215 -6.10 8.12 -14.62
N LEU A 216 -6.41 9.20 -13.89
CA LEU A 216 -7.32 9.17 -12.75
C LEU A 216 -8.71 8.67 -13.12
N GLY A 217 -9.26 9.13 -14.25
CA GLY A 217 -10.57 8.72 -14.75
C GLY A 217 -10.64 7.21 -14.99
N LEU A 218 -9.62 6.63 -15.61
CA LEU A 218 -9.52 5.18 -15.79
C LEU A 218 -9.49 4.44 -14.45
N HIS A 219 -8.63 4.86 -13.52
CA HIS A 219 -8.46 4.18 -12.24
C HIS A 219 -9.73 4.29 -11.38
N THR A 220 -10.36 5.46 -11.34
CA THR A 220 -11.62 5.69 -10.61
C THR A 220 -12.77 4.88 -11.22
N PHE A 221 -12.89 4.85 -12.55
CA PHE A 221 -13.89 4.04 -13.24
C PHE A 221 -13.70 2.55 -12.95
N THR A 222 -12.48 2.02 -13.07
CA THR A 222 -12.18 0.61 -12.78
C THR A 222 -12.45 0.28 -11.31
N ALA A 223 -12.07 1.15 -10.38
CA ALA A 223 -12.36 0.96 -8.96
C ALA A 223 -13.87 0.94 -8.66
N LEU A 224 -14.65 1.84 -9.26
CA LEU A 224 -16.09 1.90 -9.12
C LEU A 224 -16.78 0.68 -9.75
N ALA A 225 -16.32 0.26 -10.94
CA ALA A 225 -16.83 -0.91 -11.62
C ALA A 225 -16.61 -2.17 -10.77
N LEU A 226 -15.39 -2.37 -10.24
CA LEU A 226 -15.10 -3.48 -9.35
C LEU A 226 -15.94 -3.40 -8.07
N PHE A 227 -15.95 -2.26 -7.38
CA PHE A 227 -16.75 -2.09 -6.17
C PHE A 227 -18.22 -2.46 -6.38
N ARG A 228 -18.80 -2.06 -7.52
CA ARG A 228 -20.16 -2.42 -7.91
C ARG A 228 -20.32 -3.94 -8.07
N THR A 229 -19.44 -4.61 -8.80
CA THR A 229 -19.50 -6.07 -8.99
C THR A 229 -19.45 -6.82 -7.66
N LEU A 230 -18.63 -6.36 -6.72
CA LEU A 230 -18.49 -6.97 -5.40
C LEU A 230 -19.70 -6.73 -4.51
N TRP A 231 -20.27 -5.53 -4.58
CA TRP A 231 -21.50 -5.20 -3.87
C TRP A 231 -22.66 -6.10 -4.33
N PHE A 232 -22.79 -6.34 -5.64
CA PHE A 232 -23.83 -7.21 -6.18
C PHE A 232 -23.62 -8.68 -5.78
N HIS A 233 -22.41 -9.22 -5.92
CA HIS A 233 -22.16 -10.62 -5.52
C HIS A 233 -22.33 -10.86 -4.02
N ARG A 234 -21.97 -9.90 -3.16
CA ARG A 234 -22.16 -10.04 -1.70
C ARG A 234 -23.64 -9.93 -1.26
N ILE A 235 -24.49 -9.27 -2.04
CA ILE A 235 -25.93 -9.20 -1.77
C ILE A 235 -26.63 -10.50 -2.16
N GLU A 236 -26.24 -11.11 -3.28
CA GLU A 236 -26.79 -12.39 -3.73
C GLU A 236 -26.48 -13.53 -2.74
N TRP A 237 -25.26 -13.58 -2.20
CA TRP A 237 -24.86 -14.58 -1.19
C TRP A 237 -25.52 -14.42 0.18
N ARG A 238 -26.08 -13.26 0.52
CA ARG A 238 -26.86 -13.09 1.76
C ARG A 238 -28.35 -13.42 1.60
N ARG A 239 -28.80 -13.67 0.37
CA ARG A 239 -30.19 -14.02 0.04
C ARG A 239 -30.36 -15.50 -0.34
N ALA A 240 -29.27 -16.20 -0.63
CA ALA A 240 -29.21 -17.65 -0.79
C ALA A 240 -28.88 -18.31 0.56
#